data_AF-A0A075HAI1-F1
#
_entry.id   AF-A0A075HAI1-F1
#
_cell.length_a   1.000
_cell.length_b   1.000
_cell.length_c   1.000
_cell.angle_alpha   90.00
_cell.angle_beta   90.00
_cell.angle_gamma   90.00
#
_symmetry.space_group_name_H-M   'P 1'
#
loop_
_entity.id
_entity.type
_entity.pdbx_description
1 polymer ?
#
loop_
_entity_poly.entity_id
_entity_poly.type
_entity_poly.pdbx_seq_one_letter_code
_entity_poly.pdbx_strand_id
1 'polypeptide(L)'
;MLNHYFGLFSCIEYVNFEYKQYEQFIFDSFFEKILGKHTKFYMVFIGIILLILGSFVTIFDYPQIQYFENMDSEMYATLESEQKEIHNRLIIEFSVGLVILLAGGASFIMSFFKNSKK
;
A
#
# COMPACT_ATOMS: atom_id res chain seq x y z
N MET A 1 3.95 25.38 -30.24
CA MET A 1 4.64 24.19 -29.69
C MET A 1 4.32 23.93 -28.20
N LEU A 2 3.97 24.94 -27.40
CA LEU A 2 3.60 24.79 -25.97
C LEU A 2 2.29 24.00 -25.70
N ASN A 3 1.29 24.10 -26.58
CA ASN A 3 -0.02 23.48 -26.33
C ASN A 3 -0.03 21.94 -26.36
N HIS A 4 0.96 21.31 -27.00
CA HIS A 4 1.04 19.85 -27.12
C HIS A 4 1.57 19.19 -25.83
N TYR A 5 2.41 19.91 -25.07
CA TYR A 5 2.96 19.42 -23.80
C TYR A 5 1.94 19.50 -22.66
N PHE A 6 1.09 20.53 -22.64
CA PHE A 6 0.01 20.67 -21.65
C PHE A 6 -1.05 19.56 -21.78
N GLY A 7 -1.38 19.14 -23.00
CA GLY A 7 -2.31 18.04 -23.25
C GLY A 7 -1.78 16.67 -22.80
N LEU A 8 -0.47 16.43 -22.98
CA LEU A 8 0.20 15.22 -22.49
C LEU A 8 0.30 15.18 -20.96
N PHE A 9 0.58 16.32 -20.33
CA PHE A 9 0.64 16.44 -18.87
C PHE A 9 -0.74 16.18 -18.23
N SER A 10 -1.80 16.78 -18.79
CA SER A 10 -3.17 16.54 -18.35
C SER A 10 -3.63 15.09 -18.55
N CYS A 11 -3.20 14.42 -19.63
CA CYS A 11 -3.49 13.00 -19.84
C CYS A 11 -2.76 12.11 -18.82
N ILE A 12 -1.50 12.40 -18.51
CA ILE A 12 -0.70 11.60 -17.56
C ILE A 12 -1.26 11.75 -16.13
N GLU A 13 -1.61 12.97 -15.73
CA GLU A 13 -2.17 13.27 -14.41
C GLU A 13 -3.58 12.65 -14.23
N TYR A 14 -4.41 12.68 -15.28
CA TYR A 14 -5.72 12.03 -15.30
C TYR A 14 -5.61 10.49 -15.23
N VAL A 15 -4.69 9.89 -15.98
CA VAL A 15 -4.44 8.44 -15.95
C VAL A 15 -3.92 7.99 -14.58
N ASN A 16 -3.04 8.77 -13.93
CA ASN A 16 -2.56 8.47 -12.57
C ASN A 16 -3.67 8.58 -11.50
N PHE A 17 -4.57 9.56 -11.64
CA PHE A 17 -5.72 9.71 -10.75
C PHE A 17 -6.72 8.54 -10.91
N GLU A 18 -7.04 8.16 -12.15
CA GLU A 18 -7.87 6.97 -12.41
C GLU A 18 -7.21 5.71 -11.86
N TYR A 19 -5.91 5.50 -12.06
CA TYR A 19 -5.21 4.32 -11.54
C TYR A 19 -5.30 4.19 -10.02
N LYS A 20 -5.15 5.31 -9.30
CA LYS A 20 -5.23 5.35 -7.83
C LYS A 20 -6.65 5.09 -7.32
N GLN A 21 -7.65 5.60 -8.04
CA GLN A 21 -9.07 5.32 -7.76
C GLN A 21 -9.43 3.85 -8.05
N TYR A 22 -8.83 3.26 -9.09
CA TYR A 22 -8.99 1.84 -9.43
C TYR A 22 -8.32 0.91 -8.42
N GLU A 23 -7.13 1.22 -7.93
CA GLU A 23 -6.49 0.40 -6.87
C GLU A 23 -7.34 0.41 -5.60
N GLN A 24 -7.82 1.58 -5.18
CA GLN A 24 -8.65 1.69 -3.99
C GLN A 24 -10.01 0.98 -4.15
N PHE A 25 -10.62 1.07 -5.33
CA PHE A 25 -11.83 0.32 -5.67
C PHE A 25 -11.61 -1.19 -5.72
N ILE A 26 -10.48 -1.65 -6.29
CA ILE A 26 -10.11 -3.08 -6.29
C ILE A 26 -9.87 -3.56 -4.85
N PHE A 27 -9.21 -2.75 -4.03
CA PHE A 27 -8.97 -3.04 -2.63
C PHE A 27 -10.29 -3.17 -1.87
N ASP A 28 -11.16 -2.17 -1.94
CA ASP A 28 -12.45 -2.17 -1.27
C ASP A 28 -13.34 -3.33 -1.75
N SER A 29 -13.42 -3.57 -3.06
CA SER A 29 -14.20 -4.67 -3.64
C SER A 29 -13.65 -6.05 -3.27
N PHE A 30 -12.33 -6.19 -3.17
CA PHE A 30 -11.68 -7.41 -2.71
C PHE A 30 -11.96 -7.68 -1.23
N PHE A 31 -11.85 -6.66 -0.37
CA PHE A 31 -12.13 -6.77 1.07
C PHE A 31 -13.59 -7.13 1.35
N GLU A 32 -14.54 -6.49 0.67
CA GLU A 32 -15.97 -6.76 0.84
C GLU A 32 -16.32 -8.21 0.43
N LYS A 33 -15.72 -8.68 -0.67
CA LYS A 33 -15.94 -10.04 -1.18
C LYS A 33 -15.26 -11.12 -0.34
N ILE A 34 -14.16 -10.80 0.33
CA ILE A 34 -13.41 -11.74 1.17
C ILE A 34 -13.98 -11.85 2.58
N LEU A 35 -14.48 -10.76 3.18
CA LEU A 35 -15.09 -10.81 4.52
C LEU A 35 -16.43 -11.57 4.56
N GLY A 36 -17.10 -11.76 3.42
CA GLY A 36 -18.46 -12.30 3.34
C GLY A 36 -18.62 -13.81 3.55
N LYS A 37 -17.55 -14.64 3.59
CA LYS A 37 -17.70 -16.11 3.60
C LYS A 37 -16.99 -16.79 4.77
N HIS A 38 -17.77 -17.15 5.78
CA HIS A 38 -17.32 -17.76 7.03
C HIS A 38 -17.05 -19.28 6.90
N THR A 39 -15.81 -19.65 6.65
CA THR A 39 -15.28 -20.99 6.95
C THR A 39 -13.94 -20.83 7.64
N LYS A 40 -13.78 -21.41 8.85
CA LYS A 40 -12.64 -21.18 9.77
C LYS A 40 -11.26 -21.33 9.11
N PHE A 41 -11.12 -22.26 8.18
CA PHE A 41 -9.88 -22.51 7.45
C PHE A 41 -9.47 -21.33 6.55
N TYR A 42 -10.44 -20.64 5.97
CA TYR A 42 -10.18 -19.51 5.08
C TYR A 42 -9.64 -18.30 5.83
N MET A 43 -10.08 -18.05 7.07
CA MET A 43 -9.57 -16.93 7.88
C MET A 43 -8.08 -17.06 8.19
N VAL A 44 -7.60 -18.28 8.44
CA VAL A 44 -6.17 -18.56 8.63
C VAL A 44 -5.42 -18.34 7.31
N PHE A 45 -5.92 -18.88 6.20
CA PHE A 45 -5.28 -18.76 4.90
C PHE A 45 -5.22 -17.29 4.42
N ILE A 46 -6.30 -16.54 4.61
CA ILE A 46 -6.39 -15.11 4.34
C ILE A 46 -5.40 -14.34 5.22
N GLY A 47 -5.35 -14.64 6.52
CA GLY A 47 -4.40 -14.02 7.44
C GLY A 47 -2.95 -14.22 6.97
N ILE A 48 -2.58 -15.43 6.53
CA ILE A 48 -1.25 -15.72 6.00
C ILE A 48 -0.98 -14.95 4.70
N ILE A 49 -1.94 -14.87 3.78
CA ILE A 49 -1.79 -14.09 2.53
C ILE A 49 -1.56 -12.61 2.85
N LEU A 50 -2.36 -12.03 3.74
CA LEU A 50 -2.22 -10.64 4.16
C LEU A 50 -0.86 -10.39 4.84
N LEU A 51 -0.42 -11.32 5.70
CA LEU A 51 0.89 -11.24 6.34
C LEU A 51 2.03 -11.25 5.32
N ILE A 52 1.99 -12.14 4.32
CA ILE A 52 3.01 -12.20 3.26
C ILE A 52 2.99 -10.91 2.43
N LEU A 53 1.81 -10.45 2.01
CA LEU A 53 1.66 -9.25 1.19
C LEU A 53 2.12 -7.99 1.92
N GLY A 54 1.67 -7.78 3.16
CA GLY A 54 2.09 -6.65 4.00
C GLY A 54 3.58 -6.68 4.32
N SER A 55 4.16 -7.87 4.54
CA SER A 55 5.61 -8.02 4.77
C SER A 55 6.41 -7.67 3.52
N PHE A 56 5.96 -8.08 2.34
CA PHE A 56 6.61 -7.73 1.08
C PHE A 56 6.66 -6.20 0.91
N VAL A 57 5.52 -5.53 0.95
CA VAL A 57 5.45 -4.05 0.77
C VAL A 57 6.36 -3.35 1.78
N THR A 58 6.28 -3.71 3.06
CA THR A 58 7.08 -3.06 4.10
C THR A 58 8.59 -3.30 3.98
N ILE A 59 9.03 -4.52 3.64
CA ILE A 59 10.45 -4.85 3.49
C ILE A 59 11.08 -4.17 2.27
N PHE A 60 10.33 -4.05 1.17
CA PHE A 60 10.84 -3.44 -0.06
C PHE A 60 10.82 -1.90 -0.02
N ASP A 61 9.83 -1.29 0.63
CA ASP A 61 9.69 0.17 0.65
C ASP A 61 10.55 0.82 1.74
N TYR A 62 10.77 0.14 2.88
CA TYR A 62 11.51 0.70 4.01
C TYR A 62 12.94 1.15 3.67
N PRO A 63 13.78 0.37 2.95
CA PRO A 63 15.12 0.83 2.56
C PRO A 63 15.11 2.08 1.67
N GLN A 64 14.09 2.22 0.81
CA GLN A 64 13.96 3.37 -0.09
C GLN A 64 13.55 4.63 0.69
N ILE A 65 12.61 4.51 1.63
CA ILE A 65 12.24 5.60 2.54
C ILE A 65 13.45 6.04 3.36
N GLN A 66 14.17 5.07 3.94
CA GLN A 66 15.36 5.32 4.74
C GLN A 66 16.47 6.02 3.93
N TYR A 67 16.59 5.76 2.63
CA TYR A 67 17.52 6.49 1.77
C TYR A 67 17.20 7.99 1.71
N PHE A 68 15.93 8.35 1.52
CA PHE A 68 15.49 9.75 1.46
C PHE A 68 15.52 10.45 2.83
N GLU A 69 15.15 9.76 3.91
CA GLU A 69 15.15 10.32 5.27
C GLU A 69 16.56 10.63 5.79
N ASN A 70 17.57 9.88 5.34
CA ASN A 70 18.96 10.11 5.71
C ASN A 70 19.70 11.09 4.79
N MET A 71 19.02 11.63 3.76
CA MET A 71 19.61 12.63 2.87
C MET A 71 19.72 13.98 3.59
N ASP A 72 20.84 14.69 3.38
CA ASP A 72 20.99 16.05 3.92
C ASP A 72 19.86 16.96 3.45
N SER A 73 19.32 17.76 4.37
CA SER A 73 18.16 18.61 4.10
C SER A 73 18.36 19.58 2.93
N GLU A 74 19.58 20.08 2.72
CA GLU A 74 19.94 20.93 1.58
C GLU A 74 19.89 20.15 0.26
N MET A 75 20.44 18.93 0.22
CA MET A 75 20.33 18.04 -0.93
C MET A 75 18.87 17.68 -1.22
N TYR A 76 18.10 17.37 -0.18
CA TYR A 76 16.68 17.06 -0.31
C TYR A 76 15.88 18.25 -0.85
N ALA A 77 16.19 19.47 -0.41
CA ALA A 77 15.56 20.68 -0.92
C ALA A 77 15.82 20.87 -2.43
N THR A 78 17.00 20.48 -2.91
CA THR A 78 17.38 20.56 -4.33
C THR A 78 16.85 19.41 -5.20
N LEU A 79 16.27 18.36 -4.62
CA LEU A 79 15.64 17.28 -5.39
C LEU A 79 14.54 17.82 -6.32
N GLU A 80 14.47 17.21 -7.50
CA GLU A 80 13.40 17.47 -8.46
C GLU A 80 12.04 17.12 -7.86
N SER A 81 10.98 17.79 -8.32
CA SER A 81 9.62 17.58 -7.79
C SER A 81 9.17 16.13 -7.93
N GLU A 82 9.57 15.46 -9.00
CA GLU A 82 9.26 14.04 -9.26
C GLU A 82 9.87 13.12 -8.18
N GLN A 83 11.10 13.40 -7.75
CA GLN A 83 11.77 12.59 -6.71
C GLN A 83 11.12 12.77 -5.33
N LYS A 84 10.66 13.98 -5.02
CA LYS A 84 9.88 14.26 -3.80
C LYS A 84 8.52 13.58 -3.83
N GLU A 85 7.88 13.52 -4.99
CA GLU A 85 6.62 12.80 -5.17
C GLU A 85 6.80 11.30 -4.97
N ILE A 86 7.88 10.71 -5.52
CA ILE A 86 8.23 9.30 -5.31
C ILE A 86 8.43 9.00 -3.82
N HIS A 87 9.15 9.85 -3.09
CA HIS A 87 9.32 9.68 -1.65
C HIS A 87 7.99 9.67 -0.90
N ASN A 88 7.10 10.62 -1.21
CA ASN A 88 5.79 10.71 -0.57
C ASN A 88 4.90 9.50 -0.93
N ARG A 89 4.97 9.02 -2.17
CA ARG A 89 4.27 7.81 -2.62
C ARG A 89 4.76 6.57 -1.85
N LEU A 90 6.07 6.42 -1.69
CA LEU A 90 6.67 5.33 -0.90
C LEU A 90 6.19 5.34 0.55
N ILE A 91 6.12 6.51 1.20
CA ILE A 91 5.60 6.63 2.58
C ILE A 91 4.15 6.13 2.67
N ILE A 92 3.32 6.45 1.68
CA ILE A 92 1.92 6.01 1.62
C ILE A 92 1.85 4.49 1.43
N GLU A 93 2.60 3.94 0.47
CA GLU A 93 2.65 2.50 0.19
C GLU A 93 3.12 1.70 1.41
N PHE A 94 4.18 2.16 2.07
CA PHE A 94 4.67 1.57 3.32
C PHE A 94 3.62 1.59 4.42
N SER A 95 2.91 2.71 4.58
CA SER A 95 1.83 2.85 5.57
C SER A 95 0.69 1.87 5.29
N VAL A 96 0.29 1.71 4.02
CA VAL A 96 -0.72 0.72 3.60
C VAL A 96 -0.23 -0.70 3.88
N GLY A 97 1.02 -1.01 3.55
CA GLY A 97 1.66 -2.30 3.84
C GLY A 97 1.62 -2.64 5.33
N LEU A 98 1.87 -1.66 6.19
CA LEU A 98 1.84 -1.82 7.64
C LEU A 98 0.42 -2.08 8.18
N VAL A 99 -0.59 -1.39 7.63
CA VAL A 99 -2.01 -1.65 7.95
C VAL A 99 -2.42 -3.07 7.53
N ILE A 100 -2.02 -3.51 6.34
CA ILE A 100 -2.28 -4.88 5.86
C ILE A 100 -1.62 -5.91 6.78
N LEU A 101 -0.37 -5.67 7.19
CA LEU A 101 0.37 -6.56 8.08
C LEU A 101 -0.32 -6.69 9.44
N LEU A 102 -0.77 -5.57 10.02
CA LEU A 102 -1.52 -5.57 11.28
C LEU A 102 -2.86 -6.29 11.15
N ALA A 103 -3.61 -6.05 10.07
CA ALA A 103 -4.88 -6.72 9.80
C ALA A 103 -4.69 -8.24 9.61
N GLY A 104 -3.66 -8.65 8.88
CA GLY A 104 -3.26 -10.05 8.71
C GLY A 104 -2.88 -10.71 10.04
N GLY A 105 -2.07 -10.04 10.84
CA GLY A 105 -1.65 -10.50 12.17
C GLY A 105 -2.82 -10.66 13.13
N ALA A 106 -3.70 -9.65 13.22
CA ALA A 106 -4.90 -9.71 14.03
C ALA A 106 -5.83 -10.86 13.60
N SER A 107 -6.03 -11.04 12.29
CA SER A 107 -6.85 -12.12 11.73
C SER A 107 -6.27 -13.51 12.02
N PHE A 108 -4.95 -13.66 11.87
CA PHE A 108 -4.24 -14.89 12.18
C PHE A 108 -4.37 -15.24 13.66
N ILE A 109 -4.08 -14.28 14.55
CA ILE A 109 -4.19 -14.44 16.01
C ILE A 109 -5.62 -14.80 16.43
N MET A 110 -6.62 -14.04 15.96
CA MET A 110 -8.04 -14.25 16.30
C MET A 110 -8.52 -15.64 15.89
N SER A 111 -7.97 -16.20 14.80
CA SER A 111 -8.29 -17.54 14.33
C SER A 111 -7.91 -18.64 15.34
N PHE A 112 -6.86 -18.44 16.14
CA PHE A 112 -6.48 -19.37 17.21
C PHE A 112 -7.29 -19.15 18.49
N PHE A 113 -7.51 -17.90 18.90
CA PHE A 113 -8.23 -17.60 20.15
C PHE A 113 -9.72 -17.94 20.10
N LYS A 114 -10.34 -17.92 18.91
CA LYS A 114 -11.75 -18.33 18.72
C LYS A 114 -11.99 -19.83 19.02
N ASN A 115 -10.94 -20.64 19.18
CA ASN A 115 -11.04 -22.04 19.61
C ASN A 115 -10.86 -22.25 21.12
N SER A 116 -10.47 -21.22 21.90
CA SER A 116 -10.21 -21.35 23.34
C SER A 116 -11.44 -21.14 24.24
N LYS A 117 -12.59 -20.72 23.69
CA LYS A 117 -13.85 -20.56 24.43
C LYS A 117 -14.77 -21.79 24.32
N LYS A 118 -14.19 -22.99 24.28
CA LYS A 118 -14.95 -24.24 24.29
C LYS A 118 -14.57 -25.07 25.51
#